data_AF-A0A1A0KW54-F1
#
_entry.id   AF-A0A1A0KW54-F1
#
_cell.length_a   1.000
_cell.length_b   1.000
_cell.length_c   1.000
_cell.angle_alpha   90.00
_cell.angle_beta   90.00
_cell.angle_gamma   90.00
#
_symmetry.space_group_name_H-M   'P 1'
#
loop_
_entity.id
_entity.type
_entity.pdbx_description
1 polymer ?
#
loop_
_entity_poly.entity_id
_entity_poly.type
_entity_poly.pdbx_seq_one_letter_code
_entity_poly.pdbx_strand_id
1 'polypeptide(L)'
;MYRVFEALDELVAIVEEARSVPMTAGCVVPRGDVLELLDDIKDSIPGELDDAQDVLDQRENMLGDAADHADKVVTTAESESDAMLAHAR
;
A
#
# COMPACT_ATOMS: atom_id res chain seq x y z
N MET A 1 13.24 -4.22 14.70
CA MET A 1 13.58 -5.27 13.73
C MET A 1 12.26 -5.91 13.37
N TYR A 2 11.84 -5.89 12.12
CA TYR A 2 10.45 -6.25 11.77
C TYR A 2 10.23 -7.75 12.04
N ARG A 3 9.41 -8.06 13.04
CA ARG A 3 9.05 -9.43 13.46
C ARG A 3 8.51 -10.27 12.29
N VAL A 4 7.90 -9.62 11.31
CA VAL A 4 7.45 -10.23 10.04
C VAL A 4 8.60 -10.90 9.27
N PHE A 5 9.74 -10.22 9.10
CA PHE A 5 10.84 -10.78 8.31
C PHE A 5 11.48 -11.97 9.03
N GLU A 6 11.57 -11.92 10.35
CA GLU A 6 12.09 -13.03 11.16
C GLU A 6 11.19 -14.27 11.06
N ALA A 7 9.86 -14.09 11.19
CA ALA A 7 8.91 -15.19 11.04
C ALA A 7 8.86 -15.76 9.61
N LEU A 8 9.08 -14.92 8.59
CA LEU A 8 9.21 -15.37 7.19
C LEU A 8 10.48 -16.18 6.98
N ASP A 9 11.63 -15.71 7.49
CA ASP A 9 12.91 -16.41 7.37
C ASP A 9 12.85 -17.77 8.08
N GLU A 10 12.20 -17.84 9.25
CA GLU A 10 11.98 -19.09 9.97
C GLU A 10 11.07 -20.06 9.21
N LEU A 11 10.00 -19.55 8.59
CA LEU A 11 9.12 -20.36 7.74
C LEU A 11 9.85 -20.92 6.52
N VAL A 12 10.74 -20.14 5.91
CA VAL A 12 11.59 -20.59 4.79
C VAL A 12 12.51 -21.72 5.26
N ALA A 13 13.18 -21.55 6.40
CA ALA A 13 14.06 -22.58 6.96
C ALA A 13 13.31 -23.90 7.22
N ILE A 14 12.09 -23.83 7.78
CA ILE A 14 11.25 -25.02 8.00
C ILE A 14 10.92 -25.73 6.68
N VAL A 15 10.64 -24.98 5.61
CA VAL A 15 10.32 -25.56 4.29
C VAL A 15 11.55 -26.13 3.61
N GLU A 16 12.73 -25.53 3.79
CA GLU A 16 14.00 -26.03 3.27
C GLU A 16 14.45 -27.33 3.95
N GLU A 17 14.24 -27.44 5.26
CA GLU A 17 14.55 -28.64 6.06
C GLU A 17 13.45 -29.72 6.01
N ALA A 18 12.29 -29.39 5.43
CA ALA A 18 11.14 -30.26 5.37
C ALA A 18 11.44 -31.56 4.62
N ARG A 19 10.92 -32.68 5.15
CA ARG A 19 11.10 -33.98 4.52
C ARG A 19 10.29 -34.06 3.23
N SER A 20 10.96 -34.16 2.09
CA SER A 20 10.30 -34.33 0.78
C SER A 20 9.60 -35.69 0.67
N VAL A 21 8.47 -35.69 -0.04
CA VAL A 21 7.68 -36.90 -0.29
C VAL A 21 8.08 -37.47 -1.67
N PRO A 22 8.58 -38.72 -1.75
CA PRO A 22 9.07 -39.30 -2.99
C PRO A 22 8.03 -39.28 -4.11
N MET A 23 8.49 -39.02 -5.34
CA MET A 23 7.66 -38.94 -6.56
C MET A 23 6.59 -37.84 -6.53
N THR A 24 6.73 -36.83 -5.65
CA THR A 24 5.87 -35.64 -5.62
C THR A 24 6.72 -34.37 -5.46
N ALA A 25 6.11 -33.20 -5.72
CA ALA A 25 6.70 -31.90 -5.39
C ALA A 25 6.39 -31.45 -3.94
N GLY A 26 5.81 -32.33 -3.11
CA GLY A 26 5.39 -32.00 -1.75
C GLY A 26 6.47 -32.26 -0.70
N CYS A 27 6.34 -31.59 0.45
CA CYS A 27 7.15 -31.80 1.64
C CYS A 27 6.27 -31.91 2.89
N VAL A 28 6.78 -32.58 3.92
CA VAL A 28 6.13 -32.73 5.22
C VAL A 28 6.69 -31.69 6.17
N VAL A 29 5.83 -30.80 6.64
CA VAL A 29 6.15 -29.74 7.60
C VAL A 29 5.37 -29.92 8.90
N PRO A 30 5.92 -29.50 10.05
CA PRO A 30 5.18 -29.44 11.30
C PRO A 30 4.08 -28.38 11.19
N ARG A 31 2.83 -28.83 11.02
CA ARG A 31 1.67 -27.96 10.80
C ARG A 31 1.47 -26.93 11.91
N GLY A 32 1.77 -27.27 13.17
CA GLY A 32 1.61 -26.37 14.31
C GLY A 32 2.49 -25.13 14.17
N ASP A 33 3.80 -25.37 14.06
CA ASP A 33 4.83 -24.33 13.95
C ASP A 33 4.61 -23.44 12.72
N VAL A 34 4.23 -24.03 11.58
CA VAL A 34 3.91 -23.27 10.36
C VAL A 34 2.69 -22.37 10.55
N LEU A 35 1.64 -22.83 11.22
CA LEU A 35 0.45 -22.03 11.47
C LEU A 35 0.74 -20.89 12.46
N GLU A 36 1.56 -21.13 13.48
CA GLU A 36 1.98 -20.11 14.45
C GLU A 36 2.80 -19.01 13.77
N LEU A 37 3.78 -19.36 12.94
CA LEU A 37 4.56 -18.39 12.17
C LEU A 37 3.70 -17.59 11.19
N LEU A 38 2.72 -18.24 10.54
CA LEU A 38 1.78 -17.56 9.65
C LEU A 38 0.86 -16.59 10.40
N ASP A 39 0.41 -16.94 11.59
CA ASP A 39 -0.37 -16.03 12.44
C ASP A 39 0.49 -14.88 12.95
N ASP A 40 1.74 -15.13 13.35
CA ASP A 40 2.71 -14.10 13.74
C ASP A 40 3.00 -13.13 12.58
N ILE A 41 3.15 -13.63 11.35
CA ILE A 41 3.27 -12.82 10.13
C ILE A 41 1.99 -12.01 9.93
N LYS A 42 0.82 -12.62 10.02
CA LYS A 42 -0.47 -11.95 9.79
C LYS A 42 -0.72 -10.83 10.80
N ASP A 43 -0.37 -11.06 12.07
CA ASP A 43 -0.53 -10.09 13.14
C ASP A 43 0.56 -9.01 13.11
N SER A 44 1.72 -9.31 12.55
CA SER A 44 2.86 -8.39 12.42
C SER A 44 2.86 -7.61 11.10
N ILE A 45 2.16 -8.07 10.06
CA ILE A 45 1.83 -7.27 8.86
C ILE A 45 0.84 -6.22 9.36
N PRO A 46 1.30 -5.00 9.68
CA PRO A 46 0.55 -4.13 10.56
C PRO A 46 -0.55 -3.42 9.80
N GLY A 47 -1.59 -3.01 10.53
CA GLY A 47 -2.50 -1.94 10.11
C GLY A 47 -1.77 -0.64 9.71
N GLU A 48 -0.48 -0.48 10.05
CA GLU A 48 0.38 0.60 9.57
C GLU A 48 0.53 0.63 8.03
N LEU A 49 0.38 -0.51 7.35
CA LEU A 49 0.32 -0.51 5.89
C LEU A 49 -1.01 0.06 5.40
N ASP A 50 -2.11 -0.22 6.11
CA ASP A 50 -3.42 0.37 5.88
C ASP A 50 -3.35 1.89 6.13
N ASP A 51 -2.76 2.32 7.26
CA ASP A 51 -2.53 3.73 7.60
C ASP A 51 -1.65 4.43 6.55
N ALA A 52 -0.60 3.76 6.06
CA ALA A 52 0.26 4.30 5.01
C ALA A 52 -0.47 4.44 3.68
N GLN A 53 -1.34 3.49 3.33
CA GLN A 53 -2.20 3.58 2.15
C GLN A 53 -3.24 4.69 2.30
N ASP A 54 -3.86 4.85 3.47
CA ASP A 54 -4.78 5.95 3.76
C ASP A 54 -4.12 7.32 3.61
N VAL A 55 -2.87 7.47 4.08
CA VAL A 55 -2.09 8.71 3.89
C VAL A 55 -1.78 8.97 2.42
N LEU A 56 -1.47 7.92 1.64
CA LEU A 56 -1.22 8.04 0.20
C LEU A 56 -2.50 8.43 -0.56
N ASP A 57 -3.63 7.81 -0.24
CA ASP A 57 -4.93 8.12 -0.85
C ASP A 57 -5.38 9.55 -0.49
N GLN A 58 -5.18 9.98 0.76
CA GLN A 58 -5.48 11.35 1.16
C GLN A 58 -4.60 12.37 0.43
N ARG A 59 -3.32 12.04 0.21
CA ARG A 59 -2.41 12.87 -0.59
C ARG A 59 -2.87 12.97 -2.04
N GLU A 60 -3.27 11.87 -2.66
CA GLU A 60 -3.76 11.84 -4.04
C GLU A 60 -4.99 12.76 -4.19
N ASN A 61 -5.95 12.64 -3.26
CA ASN A 61 -7.15 13.49 -3.23
C ASN A 61 -6.81 14.98 -3.05
N MET A 62 -5.93 15.32 -2.10
CA MET A 62 -5.51 16.72 -1.89
C MET A 62 -4.82 17.31 -3.13
N LEU A 63 -4.03 16.51 -3.86
CA LEU A 63 -3.38 16.95 -5.09
C LEU A 63 -4.41 17.19 -6.21
N GLY A 64 -5.40 16.32 -6.33
CA GLY A 64 -6.53 16.50 -7.26
C GLY A 64 -7.31 17.78 -6.98
N ASP A 65 -7.72 17.98 -5.72
CA ASP A 65 -8.45 19.18 -5.30
C ASP A 65 -7.65 20.47 -5.55
N ALA A 66 -6.35 20.45 -5.27
CA ALA A 66 -5.47 21.58 -5.51
C ALA A 66 -5.32 21.90 -7.01
N ALA A 67 -5.22 20.87 -7.86
CA ALA A 67 -5.16 21.04 -9.31
C ALA A 67 -6.47 21.63 -9.86
N ASP A 68 -7.61 21.09 -9.44
CA ASP A 68 -8.94 21.58 -9.82
C ASP A 68 -9.17 23.03 -9.35
N HIS A 69 -8.69 23.36 -8.15
CA HIS A 69 -8.78 24.72 -7.62
C HIS A 69 -7.93 25.69 -8.44
N ALA A 70 -6.69 25.32 -8.76
CA ALA A 70 -5.80 26.13 -9.59
C ALA A 70 -6.41 26.40 -10.98
N ASP A 71 -6.97 25.37 -11.62
CA ASP A 71 -7.57 25.49 -12.95
C ASP A 71 -8.81 26.41 -12.94
N LYS A 72 -9.64 26.30 -11.90
CA LYS A 72 -10.78 27.21 -11.69
C LYS A 72 -10.34 28.66 -11.48
N VAL A 73 -9.30 28.88 -10.67
CA VAL A 73 -8.77 30.22 -10.40
C VAL A 73 -8.25 30.86 -11.68
N VAL A 74 -7.47 30.12 -12.48
CA VAL A 74 -6.95 30.60 -13.76
C VAL A 74 -8.08 30.92 -14.72
N THR A 75 -9.01 29.99 -14.92
CA THR A 75 -10.16 30.16 -15.82
C THR A 75 -11.03 31.36 -15.42
N THR A 76 -11.25 31.55 -14.11
CA THR A 76 -12.04 32.67 -13.60
C THR A 76 -11.31 33.99 -13.84
N ALA A 77 -10.02 34.06 -13.55
CA ALA A 77 -9.21 35.25 -13.77
C ALA A 77 -9.15 35.64 -15.26
N GLU A 78 -9.01 34.66 -16.15
CA GLU A 78 -9.05 34.89 -17.60
C GLU A 78 -10.43 35.42 -18.04
N SER A 79 -11.52 34.80 -17.56
CA SER A 79 -12.88 35.24 -17.87
C SER A 79 -13.18 36.66 -17.36
N GLU A 80 -12.74 37.00 -16.16
CA GLU A 80 -12.88 38.34 -15.59
C GLU A 80 -12.06 39.38 -16.35
N SER A 81 -10.83 39.03 -16.75
CA SER A 81 -9.98 39.87 -17.59
C SER A 81 -10.64 40.16 -18.93
N ASP A 82 -11.15 39.14 -19.61
CA ASP A 82 -11.84 39.27 -20.90
C ASP A 82 -13.12 40.12 -20.76
N ALA A 83 -13.89 39.92 -19.68
CA ALA A 83 -15.07 40.72 -19.39
C ALA A 83 -14.71 42.21 -19.15
N MET A 84 -13.63 42.49 -18.41
CA MET A 84 -13.15 43.86 -18.19
C MET A 84 -12.71 44.53 -19.50
N LEU A 85 -11.97 43.82 -20.36
CA LEU A 85 -11.56 44.32 -21.67
C LEU A 85 -12.75 44.57 -22.60
N ALA A 86 -13.77 43.70 -22.56
CA ALA A 86 -14.99 43.88 -23.34
C ALA A 86 -15.80 45.09 -22.87
N HIS A 87 -15.86 45.35 -21.55
CA HIS A 87 -16.61 46.49 -21.02
C HIS A 87 -15.91 47.84 -21.26
N ALA A 88 -14.59 47.85 -21.45
CA ALA A 88 -13.80 49.05 -21.72
C ALA A 88 -13.84 49.54 -23.18
N ARG A 89 -14.45 48.78 -24.10
CA ARG A 89 -14.67 49.16 -25.51
C ARG A 89 -16.06 49.77 -25.70
#